data_AF-A0A158SPS6-F1
#
_entry.id   AF-A0A158SPS6-F1
#
_cell.length_a   1.000
_cell.length_b   1.000
_cell.length_c   1.000
_cell.angle_alpha   90.00
_cell.angle_beta   90.00
_cell.angle_gamma   90.00
#
_symmetry.space_group_name_H-M   'P 1'
#
loop_
_entity.id
_entity.type
_entity.pdbx_description
1 polymer ?
#
loop_
_entity_poly.entity_id
_entity_poly.type
_entity_poly.pdbx_seq_one_letter_code
_entity_poly.pdbx_strand_id
1 'polypeptide(L)'
;MTLMMGMLESVGSGGAGGSGHLYWRITFDAMHTTGTVRTCIYDIRMRETPGGASACTGGTAFATGAGADVSGGPSNGFTATGYCRSTNSAWQIGYQFPSPVSIVEVAFKANSLVDYMPISGAIEYSDDGVNYTEAFRYYDPMMQNGVDQVWPQDLTGASGYKAHRIRWSAINGSAVLIREAQFMVSGVDVTVAGKGFAEPGSTSAVPSRAFDDTDSTSIVFNSGTINPAYFGCSYDSPKAITSYSMKISNNGTWGPNTWVFEGSNDGITWDTLDSRSGITWVADELKTFTL
;
A
#
# COMPACT_ATOMS: atom_id res chain seq x y z
N MET A 1 -14.80 -42.10 25.94
CA MET A 1 -15.79 -41.15 25.39
C MET A 1 -15.07 -39.84 25.20
N THR A 2 -14.73 -39.57 23.94
CA THR A 2 -14.03 -38.38 23.47
C THR A 2 -14.90 -37.14 23.65
N LEU A 3 -14.32 -36.05 24.14
CA LEU A 3 -14.59 -34.73 23.57
C LEU A 3 -13.39 -33.81 23.83
N MET A 4 -12.57 -33.76 22.78
CA MET A 4 -11.48 -32.84 22.55
C MET A 4 -12.12 -31.47 22.29
N MET A 5 -11.89 -30.51 23.19
CA MET A 5 -12.35 -29.13 23.02
C MET A 5 -11.33 -28.42 22.13
N GLY A 6 -11.70 -28.18 20.87
CA GLY A 6 -10.87 -27.49 19.90
C GLY A 6 -10.52 -26.09 20.39
N MET A 7 -9.23 -25.89 20.69
CA MET A 7 -8.66 -24.55 20.70
C MET A 7 -8.74 -24.05 19.26
N LEU A 8 -9.55 -23.01 19.04
CA LEU A 8 -9.46 -22.22 17.84
C LEU A 8 -8.05 -21.63 17.82
N GLU A 9 -7.22 -22.09 16.91
CA GLU A 9 -5.90 -21.53 16.67
C GLU A 9 -6.08 -20.04 16.33
N SER A 10 -5.41 -19.18 17.07
CA SER A 10 -5.25 -17.78 16.67
C SER A 10 -4.59 -17.76 15.31
N VAL A 11 -5.30 -17.31 14.28
CA VAL A 11 -4.70 -17.02 12.98
C VAL A 11 -3.63 -15.95 13.23
N GLY A 12 -2.37 -16.32 12.98
CA GLY A 12 -1.20 -15.74 13.63
C GLY A 12 -1.02 -14.24 13.42
N SER A 13 -0.92 -13.50 14.53
CA SER A 13 -0.36 -12.14 14.59
C SER A 13 1.18 -12.22 14.75
N GLY A 14 1.85 -12.85 13.79
CA GLY A 14 3.30 -13.09 13.82
C GLY A 14 4.12 -11.84 13.54
N GLY A 15 4.16 -10.90 14.48
CA GLY A 15 5.13 -9.80 14.44
C GLY A 15 6.53 -10.29 14.79
N ALA A 16 7.26 -10.83 13.81
CA ALA A 16 8.59 -11.43 13.98
C ALA A 16 9.79 -10.49 13.70
N GLY A 17 9.57 -9.18 13.50
CA GLY A 17 10.66 -8.21 13.27
C GLY A 17 11.66 -8.09 14.43
N GLY A 18 11.36 -8.69 15.58
CA GLY A 18 12.25 -8.73 16.76
C GLY A 18 13.10 -10.01 16.91
N SER A 19 12.96 -11.03 16.07
CA SER A 19 13.79 -12.23 16.10
C SER A 19 14.78 -12.28 14.94
N GLY A 20 16.00 -12.76 15.20
CA GLY A 20 17.04 -12.83 14.17
C GLY A 20 16.84 -14.00 13.21
N HIS A 21 16.93 -13.74 11.89
CA HIS A 21 16.77 -14.74 10.83
C HIS A 21 17.88 -14.67 9.78
N LEU A 22 18.21 -15.80 9.16
CA LEU A 22 19.30 -15.90 8.18
C LEU A 22 18.97 -15.28 6.82
N TYR A 23 17.73 -15.39 6.39
CA TYR A 23 17.28 -14.90 5.10
C TYR A 23 16.19 -13.86 5.32
N TRP A 24 16.30 -12.76 4.60
CA TRP A 24 15.25 -11.76 4.49
C TRP A 24 15.03 -11.45 3.01
N ARG A 25 13.78 -11.32 2.59
CA ARG A 25 13.44 -10.97 1.21
C ARG A 25 12.26 -10.02 1.12
N ILE A 26 12.18 -9.36 -0.02
CA ILE A 26 11.10 -8.51 -0.48
C ILE A 26 10.45 -9.23 -1.66
N THR A 27 9.16 -9.50 -1.60
CA THR A 27 8.36 -9.88 -2.77
C THR A 27 7.74 -8.65 -3.40
N PHE A 28 7.47 -8.76 -4.69
CA PHE A 28 6.78 -7.77 -5.49
C PHE A 28 5.63 -8.48 -6.17
N ASP A 29 4.40 -8.20 -5.75
CA ASP A 29 3.22 -8.99 -6.12
C ASP A 29 2.38 -8.29 -7.21
N ALA A 30 2.41 -6.96 -7.24
CA ALA A 30 1.75 -6.14 -8.25
C ALA A 30 2.59 -4.93 -8.68
N MET A 31 2.42 -4.51 -9.93
CA MET A 31 3.08 -3.36 -10.56
C MET A 31 2.05 -2.31 -10.96
N HIS A 32 2.49 -1.06 -11.14
CA HIS A 32 1.64 0.05 -11.58
C HIS A 32 0.89 -0.20 -12.91
N THR A 33 1.48 -0.96 -13.83
CA THR A 33 0.85 -1.30 -15.12
C THR A 33 1.02 -2.77 -15.49
N THR A 34 0.17 -3.27 -16.39
CA THR A 34 0.25 -4.62 -16.95
C THR A 34 0.89 -4.56 -18.36
N GLY A 35 2.09 -5.15 -18.53
CA GLY A 35 2.83 -5.12 -19.80
C GLY A 35 4.18 -5.84 -19.70
N THR A 36 5.08 -5.66 -20.68
CA THR A 36 6.48 -6.11 -20.55
C THR A 36 7.20 -5.18 -19.58
N VAL A 37 6.98 -5.42 -18.28
CA VAL A 37 7.46 -4.58 -17.18
C VAL A 37 8.95 -4.84 -16.97
N ARG A 38 9.77 -3.79 -16.92
CA ARG A 38 11.13 -3.87 -16.37
C ARG A 38 11.18 -3.07 -15.09
N THR A 39 11.13 -3.76 -13.96
CA THR A 39 11.38 -3.16 -12.65
C THR A 39 12.85 -3.34 -12.30
N CYS A 40 13.51 -2.25 -11.92
CA CYS A 40 14.88 -2.22 -11.45
C CYS A 40 14.94 -1.69 -10.02
N ILE A 41 15.52 -2.47 -9.12
CA ILE A 41 15.82 -2.09 -7.74
C ILE A 41 17.33 -1.84 -7.64
N TYR A 42 17.70 -0.65 -7.21
CA TYR A 42 19.10 -0.21 -7.14
C TYR A 42 19.65 -0.25 -5.73
N ASP A 43 18.77 -0.26 -4.73
CA ASP A 43 19.17 -0.29 -3.34
C ASP A 43 18.15 -1.07 -2.52
N ILE A 44 18.64 -1.90 -1.60
CA ILE A 44 17.87 -2.49 -0.52
C ILE A 44 18.65 -2.24 0.76
N ARG A 45 17.96 -1.71 1.77
CA ARG A 45 18.51 -1.51 3.11
C ARG A 45 17.65 -2.26 4.09
N MET A 46 18.26 -3.18 4.81
CA MET A 46 17.63 -3.89 5.93
C MET A 46 18.35 -3.42 7.20
N ARG A 47 17.62 -2.95 8.21
CA ARG A 47 18.21 -2.27 9.37
C ARG A 47 17.76 -2.94 10.66
N GLU A 48 18.69 -3.03 11.63
CA GLU A 48 18.43 -3.48 13.00
C GLU A 48 17.88 -2.36 13.90
N THR A 49 18.00 -1.11 13.45
CA THR A 49 17.40 0.07 14.09
C THR A 49 16.74 0.96 13.04
N PRO A 50 15.56 1.55 13.31
CA PRO A 50 14.88 2.42 12.36
C PRO A 50 15.78 3.60 11.94
N GLY A 51 15.89 3.87 10.64
CA GLY A 51 16.78 4.90 10.10
C GLY A 51 18.28 4.61 10.20
N GLY A 52 18.68 3.45 10.75
CA GLY A 52 20.07 3.06 10.96
C GLY A 52 20.85 2.72 9.70
N ALA A 53 22.09 2.26 9.89
CA ALA A 53 22.89 1.70 8.80
C ALA A 53 22.28 0.38 8.29
N SER A 54 22.46 0.08 7.01
CA SER A 54 22.06 -1.23 6.47
C SER A 54 22.92 -2.33 7.09
N ALA A 55 22.28 -3.39 7.58
CA ALA A 55 22.89 -4.59 8.12
C ALA A 55 23.41 -5.54 7.02
N CYS A 56 23.10 -5.29 5.75
CA CYS A 56 23.47 -6.13 4.60
C CYS A 56 24.98 -6.13 4.31
N THR A 57 25.78 -6.66 5.23
CA THR A 57 27.25 -6.73 5.17
C THR A 57 27.70 -8.19 5.30
N GLY A 58 28.66 -8.60 4.46
CA GLY A 58 29.33 -9.90 4.54
C GLY A 58 28.51 -11.12 4.11
N GLY A 59 27.22 -10.96 3.81
CA GLY A 59 26.33 -11.99 3.28
C GLY A 59 26.20 -11.99 1.75
N THR A 60 25.16 -12.67 1.26
CA THR A 60 24.93 -12.90 -0.17
C THR A 60 23.52 -12.42 -0.55
N ALA A 61 23.39 -11.46 -1.47
CA ALA A 61 22.05 -11.18 -2.03
C ALA A 61 21.67 -12.16 -3.13
N PHE A 62 20.36 -12.29 -3.30
CA PHE A 62 19.74 -13.14 -4.30
C PHE A 62 18.52 -12.44 -4.91
N ALA A 63 18.13 -12.91 -6.08
CA ALA A 63 16.88 -12.56 -6.74
C ALA A 63 16.30 -13.81 -7.39
N THR A 64 14.98 -13.96 -7.32
CA THR A 64 14.27 -15.10 -7.90
C THR A 64 13.07 -14.59 -8.70
N GLY A 65 12.88 -15.12 -9.91
CA GLY A 65 11.87 -14.67 -10.87
C GLY A 65 12.39 -14.67 -12.31
N ALA A 66 11.51 -14.44 -13.28
CA ALA A 66 11.87 -14.49 -14.70
C ALA A 66 12.67 -13.24 -15.12
N GLY A 67 13.92 -13.45 -15.55
CA GLY A 67 14.85 -12.38 -15.89
C GLY A 67 15.51 -11.70 -14.69
N ALA A 68 15.35 -12.28 -13.49
CA ALA A 68 16.05 -11.88 -12.27
C ALA A 68 17.56 -11.98 -12.46
N ASP A 69 18.23 -10.84 -12.44
CA ASP A 69 19.68 -10.73 -12.59
C ASP A 69 20.22 -9.79 -11.51
N VAL A 70 21.26 -10.22 -10.81
CA VAL A 70 21.99 -9.44 -9.81
C VAL A 70 23.31 -9.00 -10.44
N SER A 71 23.24 -8.14 -11.45
CA SER A 71 24.43 -7.70 -12.19
C SER A 71 25.17 -6.59 -11.45
N GLY A 72 26.48 -6.74 -11.26
CA GLY A 72 27.31 -5.77 -10.54
C GLY A 72 27.47 -6.03 -9.04
N GLY A 73 26.83 -7.08 -8.53
CA GLY A 73 27.15 -7.71 -7.26
C GLY A 73 26.58 -7.03 -6.00
N PRO A 74 25.97 -7.82 -5.09
CA PRO A 74 25.60 -7.41 -3.74
C PRO A 74 26.74 -7.58 -2.73
N SER A 75 27.96 -7.88 -3.16
CA SER A 75 29.12 -8.05 -2.28
C SER A 75 29.50 -6.76 -1.51
N ASN A 76 28.94 -5.62 -1.90
CA ASN A 76 29.11 -4.31 -1.25
C ASN A 76 27.79 -3.69 -0.75
N GLY A 77 26.70 -4.45 -0.56
CA GLY A 77 25.48 -3.89 0.04
C GLY A 77 24.77 -2.84 -0.83
N PHE A 78 24.52 -3.17 -2.10
CA PHE A 78 23.70 -2.38 -3.04
C PHE A 78 24.06 -0.90 -3.17
N THR A 79 25.35 -0.57 -3.17
CA THR A 79 25.82 0.79 -3.46
C THR A 79 25.72 1.07 -4.97
N ALA A 80 24.85 2.01 -5.37
CA ALA A 80 24.74 2.85 -6.58
C ALA A 80 25.13 2.33 -8.00
N THR A 81 26.04 1.37 -8.15
CA THR A 81 26.56 0.85 -9.43
C THR A 81 25.99 -0.52 -9.82
N GLY A 82 25.24 -1.20 -8.94
CA GLY A 82 24.56 -2.47 -9.20
C GLY A 82 23.03 -2.33 -9.23
N TYR A 83 22.33 -3.21 -9.94
CA TYR A 83 20.87 -3.27 -9.96
C TYR A 83 20.37 -4.72 -9.98
N CYS A 84 19.21 -4.95 -9.38
CA CYS A 84 18.40 -6.14 -9.57
C CYS A 84 17.26 -5.80 -10.53
N ARG A 85 16.97 -6.66 -11.51
CA ARG A 85 15.87 -6.43 -12.46
C ARG A 85 14.95 -7.63 -12.57
N SER A 86 13.70 -7.43 -12.96
CA SER A 86 12.82 -8.50 -13.44
C SER A 86 12.07 -8.10 -14.70
N THR A 87 11.64 -9.11 -15.47
CA THR A 87 10.74 -8.95 -16.63
C THR A 87 9.32 -9.41 -16.34
N ASN A 88 9.03 -9.84 -15.11
CA ASN A 88 7.72 -10.30 -14.67
C ASN A 88 7.09 -9.35 -13.63
N SER A 89 5.79 -9.48 -13.44
CA SER A 89 5.04 -8.72 -12.42
C SER A 89 5.14 -9.32 -11.01
N ALA A 90 5.67 -10.54 -10.89
CA ALA A 90 5.80 -11.28 -9.64
C ALA A 90 7.22 -11.81 -9.45
N TRP A 91 8.03 -11.16 -8.62
CA TRP A 91 9.41 -11.55 -8.34
C TRP A 91 9.83 -11.16 -6.93
N GLN A 92 11.01 -11.59 -6.54
CA GLN A 92 11.54 -11.33 -5.21
C GLN A 92 13.04 -11.08 -5.24
N ILE A 93 13.49 -10.29 -4.27
CA ILE A 93 14.91 -10.01 -4.01
C ILE A 93 15.17 -10.17 -2.52
N GLY A 94 16.35 -10.62 -2.14
CA GLY A 94 16.64 -10.80 -0.72
C GLY A 94 18.12 -10.88 -0.41
N TYR A 95 18.41 -11.08 0.86
CA TYR A 95 19.74 -11.17 1.42
C TYR A 95 19.84 -12.34 2.38
N GLN A 96 20.85 -13.18 2.18
CA GLN A 96 21.28 -14.18 3.15
C GLN A 96 22.40 -13.59 3.99
N PHE A 97 22.17 -13.44 5.29
CA PHE A 97 23.16 -12.99 6.25
C PHE A 97 24.13 -14.13 6.64
N PRO A 98 25.37 -13.81 7.05
CA PRO A 98 26.32 -14.80 7.57
C PRO A 98 25.88 -15.47 8.87
N SER A 99 25.07 -14.76 9.65
CA SER A 99 24.45 -15.19 10.90
C SER A 99 23.06 -14.56 11.01
N PRO A 100 22.12 -15.13 11.79
CA PRO A 100 20.78 -14.56 11.91
C PRO A 100 20.80 -13.09 12.38
N VAL A 101 20.01 -12.23 11.73
CA VAL A 101 19.91 -10.78 12.05
C VAL A 101 18.46 -10.39 12.26
N SER A 102 18.18 -9.57 13.29
CA SER A 102 16.85 -9.04 13.59
C SER A 102 16.62 -7.76 12.80
N ILE A 103 15.73 -7.79 11.82
CA ILE A 103 15.44 -6.64 10.96
C ILE A 103 14.15 -5.98 11.38
N VAL A 104 14.23 -4.68 11.70
CA VAL A 104 13.10 -3.86 12.14
C VAL A 104 12.67 -2.83 11.09
N GLU A 105 13.46 -2.63 10.05
CA GLU A 105 13.12 -1.73 8.95
C GLU A 105 13.72 -2.25 7.65
N VAL A 106 12.89 -2.30 6.61
CA VAL A 106 13.32 -2.57 5.25
C VAL A 106 12.96 -1.37 4.39
N ALA A 107 13.93 -0.92 3.60
CA ALA A 107 13.76 0.12 2.61
C ALA A 107 14.32 -0.34 1.28
N PHE A 108 13.75 0.14 0.19
CA PHE A 108 14.36 -0.04 -1.12
C PHE A 108 14.17 1.18 -2.02
N LYS A 109 15.07 1.31 -2.99
CA LYS A 109 15.00 2.34 -4.03
C LYS A 109 14.85 1.68 -5.38
N ALA A 110 13.67 1.88 -5.97
CA ALA A 110 13.45 1.55 -7.35
C ALA A 110 13.95 2.71 -8.23
N ASN A 111 14.61 2.39 -9.34
CA ASN A 111 14.87 3.36 -10.40
C ASN A 111 14.44 2.80 -11.75
N SER A 112 13.13 2.87 -11.99
CA SER A 112 12.49 2.40 -13.22
C SER A 112 11.58 3.50 -13.75
N LEU A 113 11.12 3.39 -15.00
CA LEU A 113 10.03 4.26 -15.45
C LEU A 113 8.85 4.14 -14.47
N VAL A 114 8.15 5.25 -14.20
CA VAL A 114 7.10 5.36 -13.18
C VAL A 114 6.07 4.22 -13.33
N ASP A 115 5.79 3.82 -14.57
CA ASP A 115 4.83 2.76 -14.93
C ASP A 115 5.24 1.32 -14.52
N TYR A 116 6.47 1.13 -14.02
CA TYR A 116 7.05 -0.17 -13.67
C TYR A 116 7.39 -0.30 -12.18
N MET A 117 6.88 0.61 -11.34
CA MET A 117 7.07 0.55 -9.90
C MET A 117 6.26 -0.61 -9.27
N PRO A 118 6.85 -1.35 -8.33
CA PRO A 118 6.08 -2.27 -7.52
C PRO A 118 5.14 -1.48 -6.62
N ILE A 119 3.88 -1.88 -6.57
CA ILE A 119 2.88 -1.22 -5.73
C ILE A 119 2.47 -2.04 -4.54
N SER A 120 2.75 -3.34 -4.54
CA SER A 120 2.49 -4.20 -3.39
C SER A 120 3.48 -5.36 -3.33
N GLY A 121 3.60 -5.92 -2.13
CA GLY A 121 4.37 -7.12 -1.87
C GLY A 121 4.51 -7.38 -0.38
N ALA A 122 5.43 -8.26 -0.03
CA ALA A 122 5.70 -8.66 1.34
C ALA A 122 7.19 -8.55 1.67
N ILE A 123 7.48 -8.29 2.94
CA ILE A 123 8.76 -8.59 3.57
C ILE A 123 8.61 -9.94 4.26
N GLU A 124 9.52 -10.84 3.97
CA GLU A 124 9.49 -12.21 4.46
C GLU A 124 10.87 -12.62 4.98
N TYR A 125 10.90 -13.53 5.93
CA TYR A 125 12.11 -14.08 6.51
C TYR A 125 12.12 -15.61 6.47
N SER A 126 13.31 -16.20 6.57
CA SER A 126 13.50 -17.64 6.60
C SER A 126 14.82 -17.99 7.30
N ASP A 127 14.90 -19.19 7.86
CA ASP A 127 16.15 -19.76 8.39
C ASP A 127 16.74 -20.86 7.52
N ASP A 128 15.99 -21.37 6.54
CA ASP A 128 16.42 -22.43 5.62
C ASP A 128 16.57 -21.97 4.17
N GLY A 129 16.15 -20.73 3.87
CA GLY A 129 16.19 -20.15 2.52
C GLY A 129 15.17 -20.76 1.55
N VAL A 130 14.25 -21.61 2.04
CA VAL A 130 13.24 -22.33 1.25
C VAL A 130 11.83 -21.97 1.72
N ASN A 131 11.58 -22.14 3.02
CA ASN A 131 10.30 -21.84 3.65
C ASN A 131 10.36 -20.42 4.24
N TYR A 132 9.59 -19.51 3.65
CA TYR A 132 9.54 -18.12 4.08
C TYR A 132 8.26 -17.87 4.87
N THR A 133 8.41 -17.10 5.94
CA THR A 133 7.31 -16.57 6.74
C THR A 133 7.20 -15.07 6.48
N GLU A 134 5.97 -14.60 6.30
CA GLU A 134 5.69 -13.19 6.12
C GLU A 134 5.91 -12.40 7.42
N ALA A 135 6.76 -11.38 7.35
CA ALA A 135 6.89 -10.39 8.41
C ALA A 135 5.79 -9.33 8.30
N PHE A 136 5.61 -8.75 7.10
CA PHE A 136 4.55 -7.79 6.82
C PHE A 136 4.35 -7.59 5.32
N ARG A 137 3.16 -7.12 4.93
CA ARG A 137 2.86 -6.63 3.58
C ARG A 137 2.95 -5.11 3.49
N TYR A 138 3.33 -4.63 2.32
CA TYR A 138 3.31 -3.22 1.97
C TYR A 138 2.42 -3.00 0.74
N TYR A 139 1.83 -1.81 0.70
CA TYR A 139 1.09 -1.30 -0.44
C TYR A 139 1.36 0.19 -0.58
N ASP A 140 1.84 0.60 -1.74
CA ASP A 140 1.97 2.00 -2.13
C ASP A 140 1.59 2.17 -3.62
N PRO A 141 0.33 2.55 -3.91
CA PRO A 141 -0.15 2.76 -5.27
C PRO A 141 0.40 4.03 -5.93
N MET A 142 1.29 4.77 -5.27
CA MET A 142 1.88 6.01 -5.75
C MET A 142 3.41 5.99 -5.60
N MET A 143 3.99 4.80 -5.49
CA MET A 143 5.42 4.62 -5.30
C MET A 143 6.23 5.41 -6.36
N GLN A 144 7.15 6.26 -5.91
CA GLN A 144 7.85 7.21 -6.77
C GLN A 144 9.22 6.71 -7.22
N ASN A 145 9.53 6.95 -8.50
CA ASN A 145 10.83 6.63 -9.09
C ASN A 145 11.98 7.39 -8.39
N GLY A 146 13.03 6.69 -7.98
CA GLY A 146 14.26 7.29 -7.44
C GLY A 146 14.16 7.76 -5.98
N VAL A 147 13.02 7.57 -5.32
CA VAL A 147 12.79 7.91 -3.91
C VAL A 147 12.94 6.67 -3.03
N ASP A 148 13.59 6.80 -1.88
CA ASP A 148 13.66 5.73 -0.89
C ASP A 148 12.26 5.44 -0.36
N GLN A 149 11.77 4.22 -0.56
CA GLN A 149 10.56 3.77 0.12
C GLN A 149 10.99 3.17 1.44
N VAL A 150 10.53 3.77 2.53
CA VAL A 150 10.84 3.35 3.89
C VAL A 150 9.53 2.94 4.54
N TRP A 151 9.42 1.69 4.95
CA TRP A 151 8.30 1.24 5.76
C TRP A 151 8.80 1.00 7.18
N PRO A 152 8.59 1.95 8.11
CA PRO A 152 8.78 1.64 9.51
C PRO A 152 7.78 0.54 9.86
N GLN A 153 8.29 -0.58 10.37
CA GLN A 153 7.41 -1.59 10.94
C GLN A 153 6.81 -1.03 12.22
N ASP A 154 5.48 -1.11 12.32
CA ASP A 154 4.80 -1.15 13.61
C ASP A 154 4.09 -2.51 13.70
N LEU A 155 4.81 -3.49 14.27
CA LEU A 155 4.38 -4.89 14.38
C LEU A 155 3.50 -5.18 15.60
N THR A 156 3.07 -4.17 16.34
CA THR A 156 2.38 -4.39 17.62
C THR A 156 0.86 -4.50 17.48
N GLY A 157 0.32 -4.72 16.28
CA GLY A 157 -1.14 -4.80 16.06
C GLY A 157 -1.81 -3.42 16.09
N ALA A 158 -1.36 -2.51 15.21
CA ALA A 158 -1.87 -1.15 15.16
C ALA A 158 -3.37 -1.11 14.80
N SER A 159 -4.12 -0.27 15.51
CA SER A 159 -5.56 -0.03 15.38
C SER A 159 -5.95 0.75 14.11
N GLY A 160 -5.29 0.54 12.95
CA GLY A 160 -5.50 1.32 11.73
C GLY A 160 -4.96 0.70 10.43
N TYR A 161 -5.18 1.38 9.30
CA TYR A 161 -4.83 0.89 7.95
C TYR A 161 -3.91 1.84 7.17
N LYS A 162 -3.03 1.29 6.33
CA LYS A 162 -2.11 2.07 5.47
C LYS A 162 -2.79 2.68 4.24
N ALA A 163 -3.93 2.15 3.83
CA ALA A 163 -4.74 2.73 2.76
C ALA A 163 -6.21 2.70 3.16
N HIS A 164 -6.93 3.74 2.75
CA HIS A 164 -8.38 3.82 2.91
C HIS A 164 -8.99 4.20 1.56
N ARG A 165 -10.13 3.59 1.23
CA ARG A 165 -10.85 3.89 -0.01
C ARG A 165 -12.34 3.88 0.19
N ILE A 166 -13.04 4.55 -0.70
CA ILE A 166 -14.48 4.44 -0.86
C ILE A 166 -14.75 3.65 -2.14
N ARG A 167 -15.49 2.55 -2.01
CA ARG A 167 -16.00 1.75 -3.12
C ARG A 167 -17.48 2.06 -3.33
N TRP A 168 -17.83 2.72 -4.44
CA TRP A 168 -19.22 3.02 -4.76
C TRP A 168 -19.91 1.83 -5.43
N SER A 169 -21.19 1.62 -5.09
CA SER A 169 -22.07 0.64 -5.73
C SER A 169 -23.35 1.25 -6.33
N ALA A 170 -23.67 2.51 -5.99
CA ALA A 170 -24.74 3.26 -6.64
C ALA A 170 -24.52 4.78 -6.55
N ILE A 171 -25.10 5.52 -7.49
CA ILE A 171 -25.01 6.99 -7.59
C ILE A 171 -26.38 7.62 -7.81
N ASN A 172 -26.56 8.90 -7.46
CA ASN A 172 -27.86 9.58 -7.58
C ASN A 172 -28.21 10.05 -9.00
N GLY A 173 -27.23 10.11 -9.91
CA GLY A 173 -27.41 10.67 -11.25
C GLY A 173 -26.50 10.01 -12.28
N SER A 174 -25.88 10.81 -13.13
CA SER A 174 -25.01 10.34 -14.22
C SER A 174 -23.52 10.37 -13.88
N ALA A 175 -23.12 10.92 -12.74
CA ALA A 175 -21.74 11.02 -12.32
C ALA A 175 -21.62 11.12 -10.79
N VAL A 176 -20.40 10.92 -10.28
CA VAL A 176 -19.95 11.37 -8.96
C VAL A 176 -18.89 12.42 -9.18
N LEU A 177 -19.04 13.59 -8.57
CA LEU A 177 -18.07 14.66 -8.60
C LEU A 177 -17.78 15.09 -7.17
N ILE A 178 -16.61 14.71 -6.68
CA ILE A 178 -16.12 15.05 -5.35
C ILE A 178 -15.16 16.23 -5.50
N ARG A 179 -15.50 17.34 -4.84
CA ARG A 179 -14.63 18.52 -4.75
C ARG A 179 -13.60 18.38 -3.66
N GLU A 180 -13.97 17.72 -2.55
CA GLU A 180 -13.07 17.49 -1.44
C GLU A 180 -13.50 16.25 -0.66
N ALA A 181 -12.55 15.51 -0.12
CA ALA A 181 -12.76 14.41 0.79
C ALA A 181 -11.66 14.42 1.85
N GLN A 182 -12.03 14.22 3.11
CA GLN A 182 -11.06 14.21 4.20
C GLN A 182 -11.25 12.94 5.03
N PHE A 183 -10.13 12.36 5.47
CA PHE A 183 -10.12 11.22 6.37
C PHE A 183 -9.47 11.68 7.67
N MET A 184 -10.22 11.59 8.77
CA MET A 184 -9.86 12.24 10.01
C MET A 184 -9.31 11.23 11.02
N VAL A 185 -8.23 11.58 11.70
CA VAL A 185 -7.73 10.90 12.90
C VAL A 185 -7.78 11.88 14.06
N SER A 186 -8.61 11.61 15.07
CA SER A 186 -8.74 12.49 16.25
C SER A 186 -8.99 13.97 15.89
N GLY A 187 -9.78 14.22 14.84
CA GLY A 187 -10.11 15.57 14.36
C GLY A 187 -9.08 16.24 13.47
N VAL A 188 -7.99 15.55 13.10
CA VAL A 188 -6.99 16.02 12.14
C VAL A 188 -7.20 15.34 10.79
N ASP A 189 -7.28 16.10 9.69
CA ASP A 189 -7.29 15.53 8.35
C ASP A 189 -5.90 14.98 8.01
N VAL A 190 -5.84 13.69 7.68
CA VAL A 190 -4.59 13.03 7.31
C VAL A 190 -4.41 12.91 5.80
N THR A 191 -5.39 13.30 4.99
CA THR A 191 -5.35 13.13 3.53
C THR A 191 -4.38 14.09 2.84
N VAL A 192 -4.16 15.31 3.38
CA VAL A 192 -3.15 16.28 2.89
C VAL A 192 -1.73 15.69 2.83
N ALA A 193 -1.39 14.84 3.80
CA ALA A 193 -0.09 14.18 3.86
C ALA A 193 -0.06 12.83 3.12
N GLY A 194 -1.21 12.37 2.63
CA GLY A 194 -1.36 11.08 1.98
C GLY A 194 -1.26 11.15 0.47
N LYS A 195 -1.24 9.97 -0.15
CA LYS A 195 -1.06 9.79 -1.59
C LYS A 195 -2.41 9.35 -2.18
N GLY A 196 -3.12 10.28 -2.80
CA GLY A 196 -4.44 10.01 -3.41
C GLY A 196 -4.36 9.03 -4.59
N PHE A 197 -5.32 8.11 -4.69
CA PHE A 197 -5.45 7.14 -5.79
C PHE A 197 -6.92 6.93 -6.22
N ALA A 198 -7.14 6.38 -7.42
CA ALA A 198 -8.47 6.02 -7.92
C ALA A 198 -8.41 4.85 -8.91
N GLU A 199 -9.42 3.96 -8.88
CA GLU A 199 -9.50 2.74 -9.70
C GLU A 199 -10.95 2.46 -10.14
N PRO A 200 -11.23 1.82 -11.28
CA PRO A 200 -10.32 1.68 -12.41
C PRO A 200 -9.98 3.07 -12.97
N GLY A 201 -8.72 3.24 -13.40
CA GLY A 201 -8.15 4.53 -13.79
C GLY A 201 -9.06 5.35 -14.70
N SER A 202 -9.74 6.34 -14.11
CA SER A 202 -10.39 7.39 -14.88
C SER A 202 -9.27 8.19 -15.54
N THR A 203 -9.24 8.23 -16.87
CA THR A 203 -8.23 8.96 -17.67
C THR A 203 -8.25 10.48 -17.43
N SER A 204 -9.18 10.98 -16.61
CA SER A 204 -9.31 12.37 -16.18
C SER A 204 -9.26 12.56 -14.66
N ALA A 205 -9.15 11.48 -13.87
CA ALA A 205 -9.07 11.55 -12.42
C ALA A 205 -7.65 11.94 -12.02
N VAL A 206 -7.53 13.10 -11.38
CA VAL A 206 -6.35 13.48 -10.61
C VAL A 206 -6.76 13.32 -9.16
N PRO A 207 -6.55 12.17 -8.51
CA PRO A 207 -7.11 11.87 -7.19
C PRO A 207 -6.73 12.90 -6.12
N SER A 208 -5.57 13.52 -6.25
CA SER A 208 -5.15 14.60 -5.36
C SER A 208 -6.09 15.82 -5.35
N ARG A 209 -6.94 16.02 -6.37
CA ARG A 209 -7.98 17.07 -6.42
C ARG A 209 -9.17 16.84 -5.48
N ALA A 210 -9.18 15.72 -4.78
CA ALA A 210 -10.16 15.47 -3.73
C ALA A 210 -9.52 15.49 -2.34
N PHE A 211 -8.22 15.80 -2.25
CA PHE A 211 -7.42 15.72 -1.03
C PHE A 211 -6.46 16.92 -0.94
N ASP A 212 -6.85 18.07 -1.51
CA ASP A 212 -6.02 19.28 -1.62
C ASP A 212 -6.53 20.44 -0.75
N ASP A 213 -7.44 20.18 0.20
CA ASP A 213 -8.03 21.16 1.13
C ASP A 213 -8.69 22.35 0.41
N THR A 214 -9.11 22.15 -0.85
CA THR A 214 -9.79 23.17 -1.65
C THR A 214 -11.03 22.60 -2.31
N ASP A 215 -12.08 23.41 -2.42
CA ASP A 215 -13.29 23.05 -3.17
C ASP A 215 -13.29 23.58 -4.60
N SER A 216 -12.16 24.12 -5.05
CA SER A 216 -11.98 24.70 -6.39
C SER A 216 -11.62 23.67 -7.45
N THR A 217 -11.14 22.51 -7.03
CA THR A 217 -10.82 21.38 -7.90
C THR A 217 -11.78 20.22 -7.64
N SER A 218 -11.70 19.18 -8.46
CA SER A 218 -12.53 18.00 -8.28
C SER A 218 -12.02 16.79 -9.03
N ILE A 219 -12.36 15.62 -8.50
CA ILE A 219 -12.35 14.35 -9.22
C ILE A 219 -13.75 14.01 -9.76
N VAL A 220 -13.80 13.41 -10.96
CA VAL A 220 -15.04 13.03 -11.63
C VAL A 220 -15.04 11.54 -11.99
N PHE A 221 -16.12 10.85 -11.63
CA PHE A 221 -16.43 9.49 -12.05
C PHE A 221 -17.75 9.51 -12.84
N ASN A 222 -17.70 9.19 -14.13
CA ASN A 222 -18.92 9.11 -14.95
C ASN A 222 -19.62 7.77 -14.74
N SER A 223 -20.95 7.69 -14.86
CA SER A 223 -21.72 6.46 -14.63
C SER A 223 -21.21 5.25 -15.42
N GLY A 224 -20.70 5.45 -16.64
CA GLY A 224 -20.09 4.40 -17.46
C GLY A 224 -18.76 3.83 -16.93
N THR A 225 -18.15 4.47 -15.94
CA THR A 225 -16.91 4.03 -15.26
C THR A 225 -17.18 3.40 -13.89
N ILE A 226 -18.43 3.36 -13.43
CA ILE A 226 -18.80 2.91 -12.09
C ILE A 226 -19.29 1.47 -12.17
N ASN A 227 -18.37 0.49 -12.07
CA ASN A 227 -18.72 -0.89 -11.69
C ASN A 227 -17.51 -1.79 -11.35
N PRO A 228 -17.11 -1.91 -10.08
CA PRO A 228 -17.07 -0.83 -9.07
C PRO A 228 -16.01 0.23 -9.43
N ALA A 229 -16.16 1.44 -8.88
CA ALA A 229 -15.09 2.43 -8.88
C ALA A 229 -14.69 2.76 -7.43
N TYR A 230 -13.45 3.20 -7.29
CA TYR A 230 -12.73 3.39 -6.05
C TYR A 230 -12.00 4.72 -6.10
N PHE A 231 -11.96 5.40 -4.96
CA PHE A 231 -10.99 6.47 -4.73
C PHE A 231 -10.58 6.45 -3.27
N GLY A 232 -9.36 6.86 -3.00
CA GLY A 232 -8.80 6.70 -1.67
C GLY A 232 -7.47 7.39 -1.50
N CYS A 233 -6.90 7.20 -0.32
CA CYS A 233 -5.63 7.78 0.08
C CYS A 233 -4.80 6.73 0.82
N SER A 234 -3.51 6.65 0.49
CA SER A 234 -2.54 5.79 1.17
C SER A 234 -1.52 6.60 1.97
N TYR A 235 -0.89 5.96 2.95
CA TYR A 235 -0.01 6.57 3.93
C TYR A 235 1.23 5.72 4.20
N ASP A 236 2.31 6.37 4.59
CA ASP A 236 3.56 5.66 4.95
C ASP A 236 3.44 4.88 6.27
N SER A 237 2.49 5.25 7.14
CA SER A 237 2.17 4.58 8.42
C SER A 237 0.66 4.35 8.59
N PRO A 238 0.23 3.26 9.26
CA PRO A 238 -1.19 2.97 9.47
C PRO A 238 -1.94 4.12 10.15
N LYS A 239 -3.17 4.40 9.70
CA LYS A 239 -4.06 5.43 10.26
C LYS A 239 -5.33 4.81 10.81
N ALA A 240 -5.69 5.17 12.04
CA ALA A 240 -6.95 4.81 12.69
C ALA A 240 -7.99 5.90 12.37
N ILE A 241 -8.61 5.83 11.20
CA ILE A 241 -9.61 6.84 10.79
C ILE A 241 -10.80 6.77 11.75
N THR A 242 -11.29 7.92 12.21
CA THR A 242 -12.44 8.06 13.11
C THR A 242 -13.66 8.63 12.40
N SER A 243 -13.46 9.34 11.30
CA SER A 243 -14.53 9.86 10.45
C SER A 243 -13.99 10.20 9.07
N TYR A 244 -14.88 10.25 8.09
CA TYR A 244 -14.57 10.74 6.75
C TYR A 244 -15.61 11.76 6.30
N SER A 245 -15.22 12.66 5.41
CA SER A 245 -16.10 13.66 4.82
C SER A 245 -16.01 13.64 3.29
N MET A 246 -17.08 14.08 2.63
CA MET A 246 -17.11 14.28 1.19
C MET A 246 -17.91 15.53 0.88
N LYS A 247 -17.32 16.42 0.09
CA LYS A 247 -17.98 17.56 -0.54
C LYS A 247 -18.24 17.25 -2.00
N ILE A 248 -19.49 17.36 -2.41
CA ILE A 248 -19.85 17.15 -3.81
C ILE A 248 -19.86 18.46 -4.61
N SER A 249 -20.05 18.34 -5.92
CA SER A 249 -20.21 19.47 -6.85
C SER A 249 -21.42 20.38 -6.58
N ASN A 250 -21.55 21.41 -7.40
CA ASN A 250 -22.71 22.30 -7.45
C ASN A 250 -23.98 21.66 -8.05
N ASN A 251 -23.97 20.35 -8.31
CA ASN A 251 -25.13 19.57 -8.70
C ASN A 251 -25.39 18.45 -7.68
N GLY A 252 -26.49 18.56 -6.93
CA GLY A 252 -26.90 17.60 -5.89
C GLY A 252 -27.16 16.17 -6.39
N THR A 253 -27.30 15.98 -7.71
CA THR A 253 -27.45 14.65 -8.30
C THR A 253 -26.12 13.97 -8.60
N TRP A 254 -24.99 14.71 -8.55
CA TRP A 254 -23.66 14.20 -8.85
C TRP A 254 -22.88 13.75 -7.60
N GLY A 255 -23.60 13.18 -6.64
CA GLY A 255 -23.04 12.59 -5.43
C GLY A 255 -23.20 11.07 -5.40
N PRO A 256 -22.36 10.38 -4.62
CA PRO A 256 -22.51 8.94 -4.41
C PRO A 256 -23.81 8.66 -3.63
N ASN A 257 -24.49 7.56 -3.95
CA ASN A 257 -25.71 7.16 -3.25
C ASN A 257 -25.46 6.04 -2.25
N THR A 258 -24.69 5.03 -2.68
CA THR A 258 -24.37 3.85 -1.89
C THR A 258 -22.88 3.54 -2.05
N TRP A 259 -22.19 3.32 -0.93
CA TRP A 259 -20.78 3.00 -0.90
C TRP A 259 -20.37 2.24 0.35
N VAL A 260 -19.17 1.65 0.27
CA VAL A 260 -18.47 1.05 1.39
C VAL A 260 -17.16 1.81 1.60
N PHE A 261 -16.89 2.23 2.84
CA PHE A 261 -15.59 2.76 3.25
C PHE A 261 -14.74 1.59 3.74
N GLU A 262 -13.56 1.43 3.17
CA GLU A 262 -12.71 0.25 3.36
C GLU A 262 -11.29 0.66 3.78
N GLY A 263 -10.65 -0.18 4.59
CA GLY A 263 -9.25 -0.06 4.99
C GLY A 263 -8.42 -1.26 4.51
N SER A 264 -7.16 -1.04 4.15
CA SER A 264 -6.23 -2.10 3.78
C SER A 264 -4.79 -1.82 4.22
N ASN A 265 -4.07 -2.90 4.51
CA ASN A 265 -2.63 -2.87 4.78
C ASN A 265 -1.79 -3.49 3.65
N ASP A 266 -2.43 -4.17 2.69
CA ASP A 266 -1.77 -4.94 1.63
C ASP A 266 -2.24 -4.55 0.21
N GLY A 267 -3.26 -3.69 0.09
CA GLY A 267 -3.87 -3.28 -1.18
C GLY A 267 -4.71 -4.36 -1.86
N ILE A 268 -4.76 -5.57 -1.32
CA ILE A 268 -5.44 -6.74 -1.92
C ILE A 268 -6.68 -7.09 -1.10
N THR A 269 -6.49 -7.20 0.21
CA THR A 269 -7.55 -7.46 1.18
C THR A 269 -8.03 -6.15 1.75
N TRP A 270 -9.33 -5.90 1.67
CA TRP A 270 -9.94 -4.67 2.12
C TRP A 270 -11.03 -4.99 3.14
N ASP A 271 -10.83 -4.50 4.36
CA ASP A 271 -11.81 -4.63 5.44
C ASP A 271 -12.86 -3.54 5.31
N THR A 272 -14.13 -3.90 5.51
CA THR A 272 -15.22 -2.92 5.56
C THR A 272 -15.20 -2.19 6.91
N LEU A 273 -15.07 -0.87 6.86
CA LEU A 273 -15.08 0.00 8.04
C LEU A 273 -16.42 0.72 8.22
N ASP A 274 -17.10 1.05 7.12
CA ASP A 274 -18.45 1.63 7.12
C ASP A 274 -19.20 1.29 5.83
N SER A 275 -20.53 1.32 5.87
CA SER A 275 -21.41 1.10 4.72
C SER A 275 -22.58 2.07 4.75
N ARG A 276 -22.76 2.81 3.67
CA ARG A 276 -23.84 3.79 3.52
C ARG A 276 -24.67 3.49 2.28
N SER A 277 -25.97 3.73 2.37
CA SER A 277 -26.91 3.56 1.27
C SER A 277 -28.01 4.62 1.31
N GLY A 278 -28.58 4.93 0.15
CA GLY A 278 -29.69 5.87 0.05
C GLY A 278 -29.34 7.32 0.36
N ILE A 279 -28.06 7.70 0.31
CA ILE A 279 -27.64 9.06 0.61
C ILE A 279 -27.97 9.98 -0.56
N THR A 280 -28.68 11.06 -0.26
CA THR A 280 -28.99 12.16 -1.20
C THR A 280 -28.21 13.41 -0.82
N TRP A 281 -28.03 14.30 -1.80
CA TRP A 281 -27.23 15.50 -1.63
C TRP A 281 -27.95 16.74 -2.14
N VAL A 282 -27.57 17.89 -1.60
CA VAL A 282 -27.82 19.19 -2.23
C VAL A 282 -26.53 19.73 -2.85
N ALA A 283 -26.66 20.72 -3.73
CA ALA A 283 -25.51 21.35 -4.39
C ALA A 283 -24.48 21.88 -3.36
N ASP A 284 -23.20 21.61 -3.62
CA ASP A 284 -22.03 22.00 -2.82
C ASP A 284 -22.05 21.52 -1.36
N GLU A 285 -22.81 20.47 -1.07
CA GLU A 285 -22.93 19.92 0.28
C GLU A 285 -21.68 19.13 0.70
N LEU A 286 -21.18 19.43 1.91
CA LEU A 286 -20.22 18.62 2.65
C LEU A 286 -20.99 17.74 3.65
N LYS A 287 -20.84 16.42 3.56
CA LYS A 287 -21.31 15.50 4.59
C LYS A 287 -20.14 14.83 5.28
N THR A 288 -20.27 14.63 6.60
CA THR A 288 -19.29 13.93 7.44
C THR A 288 -19.95 12.69 8.04
N PHE A 289 -19.20 11.59 8.10
CA PHE A 289 -19.63 10.29 8.58
C PHE A 289 -18.62 9.79 9.62
N THR A 290 -19.09 9.46 10.82
CA THR A 290 -18.27 8.87 11.89
C THR A 290 -18.31 7.34 11.80
N LEU A 291 -17.17 6.71 12.11
CA LEU A 291 -17.00 5.25 12.16
C LEU A 291 -17.34 4.69 13.55
#